data_AF-A0A7Y4D6P3-F1
#
_entry.id   AF-A0A7Y4D6P3-F1
#
_cell.length_a   1.000
_cell.length_b   1.000
_cell.length_c   1.000
_cell.angle_alpha   90.00
_cell.angle_beta   90.00
_cell.angle_gamma   90.00
#
_symmetry.space_group_name_H-M   'P 1'
#
loop_
_entity.id
_entity.type
_entity.pdbx_description
1 polymer ?
#
loop_
_entity_poly.entity_id
_entity_poly.type
_entity_poly.pdbx_seq_one_letter_code
_entity_poly.pdbx_strand_id
1 'polypeptide(L)'
;MAKMTDLEELVSKIRNPLIKDYMKEAMSCYFSGAYRGCIVMSYISLFDDLMEKLGAIKDVNADAKSIFAEVEKRKREQDVFENYLLEQLASKSLISELDSTTINLIRERRNKSAHPSGHHPSAEEARYIFFEVVDKFLSKDVLGTKHIVDELLLRLSNKNLFVSTTITDTKTVVQHEIEKIHPEAYPYLVINVFNEFKNSEDVVRKNASFFLDGLAALDIEELNSNIVSRVIEKSLDDDSLNSKCLCLISSNPKLLPLITGVHKSRYDAIMNNVIEEMHFGQVSTGLSHPSVIIRRIIDSLGITWVKESYPNYLEAMVQKLPLRKGVIELAAQDDELKSALVNKVCEIAGSYSFDTANNFIDRFNDVEETFTGIVTGGDCLRLVHKITDAASNGAWRSEEVVASKFETFALLRSRVLSHLEDHPEDSLEYLKDKINDSITINRFKSRYLKTEEQPA
;
A
#
# COMPACT_ATOMS: atom_id res chain seq x y z
N MET A 1 26.93 -9.46 -24.58
CA MET A 1 27.71 -10.72 -24.67
C MET A 1 26.88 -11.79 -24.02
N ALA A 2 26.44 -12.80 -24.79
CA ALA A 2 25.75 -13.95 -24.22
C ALA A 2 26.66 -14.59 -23.17
N LYS A 3 26.29 -14.55 -21.89
CA LYS A 3 26.86 -15.45 -20.90
C LYS A 3 26.72 -16.87 -21.47
N MET A 4 27.77 -17.69 -21.39
CA MET A 4 27.76 -19.11 -21.77
C MET A 4 26.75 -19.87 -20.89
N THR A 5 25.47 -19.63 -21.12
CA THR A 5 24.37 -20.35 -20.49
C THR A 5 24.33 -21.71 -21.17
N ASP A 6 24.22 -22.76 -20.35
CA ASP A 6 24.18 -24.12 -20.85
C ASP A 6 22.86 -24.38 -21.60
N LEU A 7 22.91 -25.18 -22.67
CA LEU A 7 21.73 -25.50 -23.48
C LEU A 7 20.68 -26.28 -22.66
N GLU A 8 21.12 -27.16 -21.76
CA GLU A 8 20.23 -27.91 -20.86
C GLU A 8 19.57 -26.98 -19.85
N GLU A 9 20.31 -25.99 -19.33
CA GLU A 9 19.78 -24.95 -18.46
C GLU A 9 18.71 -24.13 -19.18
N LEU A 10 18.94 -23.75 -20.44
CA LEU A 10 17.94 -23.06 -21.26
C LEU A 10 16.68 -23.91 -21.42
N VAL A 11 16.81 -25.17 -21.83
CA VAL A 11 15.66 -26.09 -21.98
C VAL A 11 14.90 -26.25 -20.66
N SER A 12 15.59 -26.20 -19.52
CA SER A 12 14.95 -26.31 -18.21
C SER A 12 13.97 -25.18 -17.91
N LYS A 13 14.19 -23.98 -18.49
CA LYS A 13 13.32 -22.79 -18.34
C LYS A 13 11.99 -22.90 -19.10
N ILE A 14 11.89 -23.82 -20.06
CA ILE A 14 10.66 -24.05 -20.82
C ILE A 14 9.67 -24.81 -19.95
N ARG A 15 8.51 -24.21 -19.72
CA ARG A 15 7.46 -24.78 -18.87
C ARG A 15 6.59 -25.80 -19.59
N ASN A 16 6.27 -25.52 -20.86
CA ASN A 16 5.43 -26.40 -21.68
C ASN A 16 6.18 -27.71 -22.00
N PRO A 17 5.68 -28.89 -21.55
CA PRO A 17 6.37 -30.17 -21.75
C PRO A 17 6.55 -30.54 -23.22
N LEU A 18 5.56 -30.27 -24.08
CA LEU A 18 5.60 -30.59 -25.50
C LEU A 18 6.69 -29.78 -26.21
N ILE A 19 6.68 -28.46 -26.00
CA ILE A 19 7.67 -27.54 -26.56
C ILE A 19 9.07 -27.85 -26.01
N LYS A 20 9.15 -28.24 -24.73
CA LYS A 20 10.40 -28.67 -24.11
C LYS A 20 10.96 -29.91 -24.80
N ASP A 21 10.12 -30.87 -25.19
CA ASP A 21 10.56 -32.06 -25.93
C ASP A 21 11.06 -31.71 -27.34
N TYR A 22 10.38 -30.82 -28.07
CA TYR A 22 10.89 -30.31 -29.36
C TYR A 22 12.24 -29.60 -29.21
N MET A 23 12.43 -28.83 -28.13
CA MET A 23 13.71 -28.17 -27.87
C MET A 23 14.81 -29.14 -27.42
N LYS A 24 14.48 -30.28 -26.80
CA LYS A 24 15.45 -31.38 -26.59
C LYS A 24 15.89 -32.02 -27.90
N GLU A 25 14.99 -32.14 -28.87
CA GLU A 25 15.35 -32.60 -30.22
C GLU A 25 16.27 -31.59 -30.91
N ALA A 26 15.95 -30.29 -30.84
CA ALA A 26 16.81 -29.22 -31.35
C ALA A 26 18.21 -29.26 -30.71
N MET A 27 18.28 -29.48 -29.39
CA MET A 27 19.52 -29.61 -28.64
C MET A 27 20.30 -30.88 -29.05
N SER A 28 19.61 -31.99 -29.30
CA SER A 28 20.24 -33.22 -29.81
C SER A 28 20.86 -32.99 -31.19
N CYS A 29 20.16 -32.28 -32.09
CA CYS A 29 20.71 -31.86 -33.38
C CYS A 29 21.94 -30.97 -33.22
N TYR A 30 21.96 -30.07 -32.22
CA TYR A 30 23.12 -29.25 -31.94
C TYR A 30 24.34 -30.10 -31.56
N PHE A 31 24.19 -30.99 -30.58
CA PHE A 31 25.27 -31.85 -30.09
C PHE A 31 25.76 -32.86 -31.13
N SER A 32 24.91 -33.27 -32.08
CA SER A 32 25.30 -34.13 -33.20
C SER A 32 25.96 -33.37 -34.37
N GLY A 33 26.17 -32.06 -34.26
CA GLY A 33 26.69 -31.22 -35.35
C GLY A 33 25.69 -30.93 -36.47
N ALA A 34 24.42 -31.30 -36.31
CA ALA A 34 23.33 -31.05 -37.24
C ALA A 34 22.73 -29.65 -37.03
N TYR A 35 23.54 -28.60 -37.19
CA TYR A 35 23.16 -27.21 -36.91
C TYR A 35 21.95 -26.71 -37.71
N ARG A 36 21.77 -27.18 -38.95
CA ARG A 36 20.57 -26.92 -39.76
C ARG A 36 19.30 -27.44 -39.07
N GLY A 37 19.37 -28.67 -38.53
CA GLY A 37 18.27 -29.30 -37.78
C GLY A 37 17.95 -28.53 -36.51
N CYS A 38 18.97 -28.11 -35.75
CA CYS A 38 18.81 -27.30 -34.54
C CYS A 38 18.02 -26.00 -34.83
N ILE A 39 18.39 -25.26 -35.87
CA ILE A 39 17.72 -24.01 -36.26
C ILE A 39 16.26 -24.26 -36.68
N VAL A 40 16.02 -25.29 -37.50
CA VAL A 40 14.68 -25.64 -37.98
C VAL A 40 13.77 -26.06 -36.83
N MET A 41 14.25 -26.92 -35.93
CA MET A 41 13.47 -27.37 -34.76
C MET A 41 13.21 -26.23 -33.77
N SER A 42 14.17 -25.33 -33.56
CA SER A 42 13.97 -24.13 -32.74
C SER A 42 12.89 -23.22 -33.33
N TYR A 43 12.89 -23.04 -34.65
CA TYR A 43 11.85 -22.29 -35.35
C TYR A 43 10.46 -22.94 -35.21
N ILE A 44 10.35 -24.25 -35.39
CA ILE A 44 9.07 -24.97 -35.24
C ILE A 44 8.53 -24.80 -33.82
N SER A 45 9.40 -24.99 -32.82
CA SER A 45 9.05 -24.85 -31.40
C SER A 45 8.52 -23.45 -31.07
N LEU A 46 9.14 -22.42 -31.64
CA LEU A 46 8.67 -21.04 -31.49
C LEU A 46 7.23 -20.85 -31.99
N PHE A 47 6.91 -21.33 -33.19
CA PHE A 47 5.57 -21.11 -33.76
C PHE A 47 4.48 -21.93 -33.09
N ASP A 48 4.79 -23.15 -32.64
CA ASP A 48 3.82 -23.97 -31.92
C ASP A 48 3.54 -23.39 -30.52
N ASP A 49 4.57 -22.90 -29.83
CA ASP A 49 4.43 -22.18 -28.56
C ASP A 49 3.65 -20.86 -28.70
N LEU A 50 3.92 -20.06 -29.75
CA LEU A 50 3.14 -18.86 -30.06
C LEU A 50 1.67 -19.20 -30.31
N MET A 51 1.38 -20.31 -30.99
CA MET A 51 0.01 -20.77 -31.24
C MET A 51 -0.69 -21.21 -29.96
N GLU A 52 0.00 -21.94 -29.08
CA GLU A 52 -0.56 -22.35 -27.79
C GLU A 52 -0.86 -21.14 -26.90
N LYS A 53 0.09 -20.19 -26.82
CA LYS A 53 -0.08 -18.93 -26.09
C LYS A 53 -1.21 -18.09 -26.66
N LEU A 54 -1.35 -18.03 -27.98
CA LEU A 54 -2.46 -17.35 -28.63
C LEU A 54 -3.79 -18.05 -28.32
N GLY A 55 -3.79 -19.38 -28.31
CA GLY A 55 -4.95 -20.19 -27.94
C GLY A 55 -5.40 -19.98 -26.50
N ALA A 56 -4.46 -19.76 -25.57
CA ALA A 56 -4.75 -19.49 -24.16
C ALA A 56 -5.47 -18.15 -23.94
N ILE A 57 -5.28 -17.17 -24.83
CA ILE A 57 -5.90 -15.83 -24.71
C ILE A 57 -7.09 -15.62 -25.67
N LYS A 58 -7.43 -16.61 -26.50
CA LYS A 58 -8.46 -16.47 -27.56
C LYS A 58 -9.87 -16.22 -27.02
N ASP A 59 -10.19 -16.73 -25.83
CA ASP A 59 -11.55 -16.62 -25.28
C ASP A 59 -11.78 -15.26 -24.60
N VAL A 60 -10.69 -14.54 -24.30
CA VAL A 60 -10.69 -13.25 -23.60
C VAL A 60 -10.26 -12.08 -24.49
N ASN A 61 -9.66 -12.34 -25.67
CA ASN A 61 -9.25 -11.31 -26.63
C ASN A 61 -9.85 -11.58 -28.02
N ALA A 62 -10.68 -10.65 -28.51
CA ALA A 62 -11.38 -10.79 -29.79
C ALA A 62 -10.43 -10.78 -31.01
N ASP A 63 -9.35 -9.99 -30.96
CA ASP A 63 -8.32 -10.00 -32.00
C ASP A 63 -7.59 -11.35 -31.98
N ALA A 64 -7.15 -11.82 -30.80
CA ALA A 64 -6.52 -13.13 -30.65
C ALA A 64 -7.44 -14.27 -31.11
N LYS A 65 -8.75 -14.18 -30.83
CA LYS A 65 -9.76 -15.13 -31.32
C LYS A 65 -9.81 -15.17 -32.84
N SER A 66 -9.82 -13.99 -33.47
CA SER A 66 -9.87 -13.87 -34.92
C SER A 66 -8.60 -14.43 -35.58
N ILE A 67 -7.43 -14.10 -35.02
CA ILE A 67 -6.13 -14.57 -35.50
C ILE A 67 -6.03 -16.08 -35.30
N PHE A 68 -6.38 -16.59 -34.12
CA PHE A 68 -6.34 -18.00 -33.81
C PHE A 68 -7.25 -18.81 -34.74
N ALA A 69 -8.48 -18.35 -34.98
CA ALA A 69 -9.42 -19.01 -35.88
C ALA A 69 -8.92 -19.07 -37.33
N GLU A 70 -8.34 -17.97 -37.82
CA GLU A 70 -7.78 -17.88 -39.17
C GLU A 70 -6.50 -18.70 -39.31
N VAL A 71 -5.61 -18.68 -38.32
CA VAL A 71 -4.39 -19.50 -38.33
C VAL A 71 -4.72 -20.99 -38.24
N GLU A 72 -5.67 -21.38 -37.38
CA GLU A 72 -6.15 -22.77 -37.30
C GLU A 72 -6.78 -23.22 -38.62
N LYS A 73 -7.49 -22.33 -39.32
CA LYS A 73 -8.01 -22.61 -40.66
C LYS A 73 -6.88 -22.88 -41.65
N ARG A 74 -5.88 -21.99 -41.73
CA ARG A 74 -4.72 -22.15 -42.61
C ARG A 74 -3.93 -23.42 -42.30
N LYS A 75 -3.75 -23.73 -41.01
CA LYS A 75 -3.09 -24.96 -40.56
C LYS A 75 -3.83 -26.21 -41.05
N ARG A 76 -5.18 -26.23 -40.98
CA ARG A 76 -6.00 -27.34 -41.54
C ARG A 76 -5.92 -27.44 -43.06
N GLU A 77 -5.84 -26.30 -43.74
CA GLU A 77 -5.71 -26.22 -45.21
C GLU A 77 -4.27 -26.47 -45.70
N GLN A 78 -3.31 -26.68 -44.77
CA GLN A 78 -1.87 -26.81 -45.04
C GLN A 78 -1.24 -25.58 -45.70
N ASP A 79 -1.83 -24.40 -45.50
CA ASP A 79 -1.30 -23.12 -45.94
C ASP A 79 -0.23 -22.59 -44.99
N VAL A 80 0.73 -21.83 -45.54
CA VAL A 80 1.78 -21.15 -44.77
C VAL A 80 1.13 -20.10 -43.87
N PHE A 81 1.17 -20.31 -42.55
CA PHE A 81 0.50 -19.46 -41.58
C PHE A 81 1.46 -18.60 -40.78
N GLU A 82 2.75 -18.94 -40.73
CA GLU A 82 3.73 -18.33 -39.85
C GLU A 82 3.91 -16.84 -40.13
N ASN A 83 3.95 -16.44 -41.40
CA ASN A 83 4.05 -15.03 -41.79
C ASN A 83 2.82 -14.24 -41.33
N TYR A 84 1.64 -14.80 -41.55
CA TYR A 84 0.39 -14.16 -41.14
C TYR A 84 0.31 -14.04 -39.62
N LEU A 85 0.66 -15.10 -38.88
CA LEU A 85 0.67 -15.08 -37.42
C LEU A 85 1.58 -13.94 -36.92
N LEU A 86 2.82 -13.81 -37.41
CA LEU A 86 3.71 -12.74 -36.98
C LEU A 86 3.18 -11.34 -37.32
N GLU A 87 2.70 -11.13 -38.55
CA GLU A 87 2.18 -9.84 -38.99
C GLU A 87 0.97 -9.41 -38.15
N GLN A 88 0.08 -10.35 -37.83
CA GLN A 88 -1.06 -10.09 -36.98
C GLN A 88 -0.66 -9.86 -35.51
N LEU A 89 0.24 -10.68 -34.96
CA LEU A 89 0.75 -10.50 -33.60
C LEU A 89 1.42 -9.13 -33.45
N ALA A 90 2.21 -8.70 -34.44
CA ALA A 90 2.88 -7.40 -34.41
C ALA A 90 1.90 -6.23 -34.61
N SER A 91 1.02 -6.30 -35.61
CA SER A 91 0.05 -5.22 -35.89
C SER A 91 -0.95 -4.99 -34.77
N LYS A 92 -1.29 -6.05 -34.01
CA LYS A 92 -2.17 -5.99 -32.84
C LYS A 92 -1.42 -5.79 -31.51
N SER A 93 -0.09 -5.55 -31.57
CA SER A 93 0.76 -5.32 -30.39
C SER A 93 0.74 -6.47 -29.36
N LEU A 94 0.49 -7.70 -29.82
CA LEU A 94 0.57 -8.93 -29.02
C LEU A 94 2.03 -9.36 -28.78
N ILE A 95 2.95 -8.89 -29.62
CA ILE A 95 4.40 -8.98 -29.46
C ILE A 95 5.03 -7.59 -29.66
N SER A 96 6.21 -7.35 -29.06
CA SER A 96 6.91 -6.08 -29.24
C SER A 96 7.52 -5.96 -30.65
N GLU A 97 7.85 -4.74 -31.07
CA GLU A 97 8.56 -4.49 -32.34
C GLU A 97 9.96 -5.14 -32.35
N LEU A 98 10.65 -5.14 -31.20
CA LEU A 98 11.92 -5.82 -31.02
C LEU A 98 11.79 -7.34 -31.16
N ASP A 99 10.73 -7.90 -30.59
CA ASP A 99 10.42 -9.33 -30.71
C ASP A 99 10.07 -9.68 -32.16
N SER A 100 9.23 -8.90 -32.82
CA SER A 100 8.91 -9.05 -34.25
C SER A 100 10.17 -9.04 -35.13
N THR A 101 11.10 -8.12 -34.84
CA THR A 101 12.39 -8.04 -35.54
C THR A 101 13.23 -9.30 -35.29
N THR A 102 13.26 -9.78 -34.05
CA THR A 102 13.97 -11.01 -33.66
C THR A 102 13.37 -12.24 -34.35
N ILE A 103 12.04 -12.37 -34.39
CA ILE A 103 11.41 -13.52 -35.06
C ILE A 103 11.64 -13.47 -36.58
N ASN A 104 11.63 -12.28 -37.19
CA ASN A 104 11.98 -12.14 -38.61
C ASN A 104 13.41 -12.59 -38.90
N LEU A 105 14.37 -12.25 -38.05
CA LEU A 105 15.74 -12.76 -38.13
C LEU A 105 15.77 -14.29 -38.04
N ILE A 106 15.08 -14.88 -37.07
CA ILE A 106 15.00 -16.34 -36.89
C ILE A 106 14.39 -17.00 -38.14
N ARG A 107 13.34 -16.41 -38.72
CA ARG A 107 12.71 -16.88 -39.96
C ARG A 107 13.68 -16.86 -41.13
N GLU A 108 14.41 -15.77 -41.32
CA GLU A 108 15.41 -15.68 -42.39
C GLU A 108 16.50 -16.73 -42.26
N ARG A 109 16.99 -16.97 -41.03
CA ARG A 109 17.97 -18.02 -40.76
C ARG A 109 17.41 -19.40 -41.03
N ARG A 110 16.19 -19.68 -40.57
CA ARG A 110 15.50 -20.93 -40.87
C ARG A 110 15.37 -21.15 -42.38
N ASN A 111 14.94 -20.14 -43.15
CA ASN A 111 14.76 -20.26 -44.60
C ASN A 111 16.09 -20.60 -45.29
N LYS A 112 17.18 -19.91 -44.91
CA LYS A 112 18.52 -20.21 -45.43
C LYS A 112 18.97 -21.63 -45.07
N SER A 113 18.70 -22.08 -43.85
CA SER A 113 19.09 -23.41 -43.38
C SER A 113 18.21 -24.54 -43.93
N ALA A 114 16.93 -24.32 -44.22
CA ALA A 114 16.02 -25.36 -44.69
C ALA A 114 16.13 -25.59 -46.21
N HIS A 115 16.37 -24.54 -46.99
CA HIS A 115 16.44 -24.64 -48.45
C HIS A 115 17.89 -24.80 -48.96
N PRO A 116 18.10 -25.32 -50.20
CA PRO A 116 19.42 -25.44 -50.82
C PRO A 116 20.01 -24.07 -51.23
N SER A 117 20.25 -23.21 -50.24
CA SER A 117 20.75 -21.84 -50.43
C SER A 117 22.28 -21.74 -50.47
N GLY A 118 22.97 -22.85 -50.17
CA GLY A 118 24.42 -22.88 -49.94
C GLY A 118 24.83 -22.40 -48.54
N HIS A 119 23.88 -22.02 -47.67
CA HIS A 119 24.16 -21.61 -46.29
C HIS A 119 24.52 -22.81 -45.41
N HIS A 120 25.67 -22.71 -44.75
CA HIS A 120 26.17 -23.71 -43.81
C HIS A 120 26.24 -23.07 -42.41
N PRO A 121 25.19 -23.20 -41.60
CA PRO A 121 25.15 -22.56 -40.29
C PRO A 121 26.24 -23.12 -39.38
N SER A 122 26.92 -22.24 -38.65
CA SER A 122 27.94 -22.61 -37.67
C SER A 122 27.31 -23.04 -36.34
N ALA A 123 28.13 -23.63 -35.46
CA ALA A 123 27.73 -23.90 -34.08
C ALA A 123 27.27 -22.63 -33.36
N GLU A 124 27.95 -21.49 -33.57
CA GLU A 124 27.57 -20.23 -32.93
C GLU A 124 26.24 -19.69 -33.45
N GLU A 125 25.98 -19.82 -34.75
CA GLU A 125 24.69 -19.41 -35.33
C GLU A 125 23.54 -20.25 -34.78
N ALA A 126 23.70 -21.57 -34.72
CA ALA A 126 22.69 -22.45 -34.14
C ALA A 126 22.47 -22.17 -32.65
N ARG A 127 23.53 -21.96 -31.88
CA ARG A 127 23.44 -21.63 -30.46
C ARG A 127 22.76 -20.28 -30.22
N TYR A 128 23.08 -19.29 -31.04
CA TYR A 128 22.45 -17.97 -30.97
C TYR A 128 20.94 -18.06 -31.21
N ILE A 129 20.50 -18.74 -32.27
CA ILE A 129 19.08 -18.93 -32.56
C ILE A 129 18.38 -19.70 -31.44
N PHE A 130 19.00 -20.77 -30.95
CA PHE A 130 18.47 -21.55 -29.83
C PHE A 130 18.27 -20.67 -28.59
N PHE A 131 19.29 -19.91 -28.20
CA PHE A 131 19.25 -19.00 -27.05
C PHE A 131 18.13 -17.97 -27.20
N GLU A 132 18.07 -17.28 -28.34
CA GLU A 132 17.06 -16.25 -28.59
C GLU A 132 15.64 -16.80 -28.54
N VAL A 133 15.41 -17.99 -29.13
CA VAL A 133 14.11 -18.66 -29.09
C VAL A 133 13.70 -18.97 -27.66
N VAL A 134 14.58 -19.60 -26.87
CA VAL A 134 14.24 -19.99 -25.50
C VAL A 134 14.09 -18.78 -24.58
N ASP A 135 15.08 -17.90 -24.56
CA ASP A 135 15.16 -16.81 -23.59
C ASP A 135 14.06 -15.78 -23.82
N LYS A 136 13.81 -15.37 -25.07
CA LYS A 136 12.83 -14.32 -25.36
C LYS A 136 11.40 -14.82 -25.48
N PHE A 137 11.19 -16.07 -25.88
CA PHE A 137 9.87 -16.57 -26.21
C PHE A 137 9.45 -17.76 -25.35
N LEU A 138 10.13 -18.91 -25.46
CA LEU A 138 9.65 -20.17 -24.87
C LEU A 138 9.70 -20.18 -23.34
N SER A 139 10.55 -19.37 -22.73
CA SER A 139 10.64 -19.22 -21.27
C SER A 139 9.55 -18.33 -20.67
N LYS A 140 8.86 -17.52 -21.50
CA LYS A 140 7.80 -16.61 -21.07
C LYS A 140 6.45 -17.32 -21.05
N ASP A 141 5.57 -16.94 -20.12
CA ASP A 141 4.28 -17.61 -19.93
C ASP A 141 3.19 -17.23 -20.94
N VAL A 142 3.17 -15.98 -21.40
CA VAL A 142 2.03 -15.44 -22.15
C VAL A 142 2.46 -14.43 -23.22
N LEU A 143 1.67 -14.34 -24.28
CA LEU A 143 1.74 -13.27 -25.28
C LEU A 143 1.08 -12.00 -24.73
N GLY A 144 1.74 -10.86 -24.92
CA GLY A 144 1.20 -9.55 -24.57
C GLY A 144 0.84 -9.40 -23.09
N THR A 145 1.84 -9.08 -22.26
CA THR A 145 1.67 -8.73 -20.83
C THR A 145 0.62 -7.63 -20.58
N LYS A 146 0.30 -6.83 -21.60
CA LYS A 146 -0.69 -5.74 -21.56
C LYS A 146 -2.15 -6.21 -21.65
N HIS A 147 -2.46 -7.36 -22.26
CA HIS A 147 -3.87 -7.76 -22.46
C HIS A 147 -4.57 -8.19 -21.18
N ILE A 148 -3.85 -8.89 -20.29
CA ILE A 148 -4.37 -9.23 -18.97
C ILE A 148 -4.68 -7.96 -18.18
N VAL A 149 -3.85 -6.92 -18.35
CA VAL A 149 -4.10 -5.59 -17.80
C VAL A 149 -5.35 -4.95 -18.45
N ASP A 150 -5.51 -5.00 -19.77
CA ASP A 150 -6.67 -4.44 -20.46
C ASP A 150 -7.99 -5.09 -20.01
N GLU A 151 -8.02 -6.42 -19.87
CA GLU A 151 -9.18 -7.14 -19.34
C GLU A 151 -9.50 -6.71 -17.91
N LEU A 152 -8.47 -6.59 -17.07
CA LEU A 152 -8.60 -6.10 -15.70
C LEU A 152 -9.19 -4.68 -15.65
N LEU A 153 -8.75 -3.79 -16.54
CA LEU A 153 -9.26 -2.42 -16.63
C LEU A 153 -10.75 -2.41 -16.99
N LEU A 154 -11.20 -3.25 -17.93
CA LEU A 154 -12.63 -3.37 -18.26
C LEU A 154 -13.46 -3.78 -17.04
N ARG A 155 -12.91 -4.66 -16.18
CA ARG A 155 -13.57 -5.13 -14.96
C ARG A 155 -13.69 -4.06 -13.87
N LEU A 156 -12.99 -2.92 -13.96
CA LEU A 156 -13.18 -1.79 -13.05
C LEU A 156 -14.59 -1.20 -13.12
N SER A 157 -15.33 -1.44 -14.21
CA SER A 157 -16.75 -1.06 -14.32
C SER A 157 -17.70 -1.94 -13.49
N ASN A 158 -17.23 -3.09 -12.98
CA ASN A 158 -18.06 -4.03 -12.23
C ASN A 158 -18.29 -3.56 -10.80
N LYS A 159 -19.56 -3.41 -10.40
CA LYS A 159 -19.96 -2.94 -9.05
C LYS A 159 -19.46 -3.83 -7.91
N ASN A 160 -19.28 -5.13 -8.17
CA ASN A 160 -18.91 -6.13 -7.17
C ASN A 160 -17.43 -6.50 -7.18
N LEU A 161 -16.59 -5.77 -7.94
CA LEU A 161 -15.15 -6.01 -7.93
C LEU A 161 -14.57 -5.85 -6.52
N PHE A 162 -14.98 -4.79 -5.83
CA PHE A 162 -14.66 -4.57 -4.42
C PHE A 162 -15.94 -4.60 -3.59
N VAL A 163 -16.14 -5.66 -2.82
CA VAL A 163 -17.30 -5.82 -1.93
C VAL A 163 -17.11 -5.15 -0.56
N SER A 164 -15.86 -4.81 -0.24
CA SER A 164 -15.45 -4.17 1.01
C SER A 164 -14.61 -2.94 0.71
N THR A 165 -14.60 -2.00 1.66
CA THR A 165 -13.80 -0.76 1.59
C THR A 165 -12.58 -0.81 2.51
N THR A 166 -12.34 -1.93 3.19
CA THR A 166 -11.16 -2.06 4.06
C THR A 166 -9.91 -2.33 3.21
N ILE A 167 -8.77 -1.76 3.61
CA ILE A 167 -7.51 -1.96 2.89
C ILE A 167 -7.06 -3.41 2.87
N THR A 168 -7.41 -4.18 3.91
CA THR A 168 -7.07 -5.60 4.01
C THR A 168 -7.78 -6.40 2.92
N ASP A 169 -9.07 -6.16 2.73
CA ASP A 169 -9.87 -6.86 1.73
C ASP A 169 -9.53 -6.40 0.32
N THR A 170 -9.32 -5.09 0.11
CA THR A 170 -8.90 -4.58 -1.20
C THR A 170 -7.53 -5.13 -1.62
N LYS A 171 -6.59 -5.26 -0.68
CA LYS A 171 -5.30 -5.93 -0.91
C LYS A 171 -5.51 -7.37 -1.40
N THR A 172 -6.37 -8.15 -0.74
CA THR A 172 -6.64 -9.54 -1.13
C THR A 172 -7.25 -9.64 -2.53
N VAL A 173 -8.21 -8.78 -2.87
CA VAL A 173 -8.79 -8.72 -4.22
C VAL A 173 -7.69 -8.42 -5.24
N VAL A 174 -6.92 -7.34 -5.04
CA VAL A 174 -5.87 -6.94 -5.98
C VAL A 174 -4.80 -8.04 -6.13
N GLN A 175 -4.41 -8.70 -5.04
CA GLN A 175 -3.46 -9.82 -5.09
C GLN A 175 -3.90 -10.92 -6.05
N HIS A 176 -5.19 -11.29 -6.01
CA HIS A 176 -5.75 -12.29 -6.91
C HIS A 176 -5.80 -11.78 -8.36
N GLU A 177 -6.23 -10.54 -8.57
CA GLU A 177 -6.37 -9.95 -9.91
C GLU A 177 -5.03 -9.82 -10.64
N ILE A 178 -3.93 -9.62 -9.92
CA ILE A 178 -2.60 -9.48 -10.54
C ILE A 178 -1.78 -10.77 -10.57
N GLU A 179 -2.28 -11.89 -10.03
CA GLU A 179 -1.53 -13.15 -9.87
C GLU A 179 -0.90 -13.65 -11.18
N LYS A 180 -1.59 -13.43 -12.31
CA LYS A 180 -1.15 -13.86 -13.65
C LYS A 180 -0.43 -12.76 -14.43
N ILE A 181 -0.26 -11.57 -13.86
CA ILE A 181 0.37 -10.43 -14.52
C ILE A 181 1.88 -10.50 -14.28
N HIS A 182 2.65 -10.62 -15.36
CA HIS A 182 4.10 -10.59 -15.27
C HIS A 182 4.60 -9.19 -14.82
N PRO A 183 5.66 -9.08 -14.01
CA PRO A 183 6.19 -7.80 -13.52
C PRO A 183 6.51 -6.76 -14.61
N GLU A 184 6.89 -7.20 -15.81
CA GLU A 184 7.08 -6.32 -16.98
C GLU A 184 5.84 -5.50 -17.36
N ALA A 185 4.63 -5.96 -16.98
CA ALA A 185 3.38 -5.24 -17.21
C ALA A 185 3.02 -4.24 -16.10
N TYR A 186 3.68 -4.28 -14.95
CA TYR A 186 3.37 -3.38 -13.82
C TYR A 186 3.42 -1.89 -14.18
N PRO A 187 4.40 -1.40 -14.97
CA PRO A 187 4.37 0.00 -15.41
C PRO A 187 3.11 0.35 -16.19
N TYR A 188 2.65 -0.55 -17.07
CA TYR A 188 1.45 -0.36 -17.88
C TYR A 188 0.17 -0.43 -17.02
N LEU A 189 0.09 -1.41 -16.12
CA LEU A 189 -0.99 -1.55 -15.15
C LEU A 189 -1.16 -0.28 -14.31
N VAL A 190 -0.08 0.19 -13.67
CA VAL A 190 -0.12 1.35 -12.78
C VAL A 190 -0.55 2.62 -13.53
N ILE A 191 -0.03 2.86 -14.73
CA ILE A 191 -0.38 4.04 -15.54
C ILE A 191 -1.86 4.02 -15.91
N ASN A 192 -2.38 2.90 -16.40
CA ASN A 192 -3.76 2.87 -16.88
C ASN A 192 -4.78 2.87 -15.74
N VAL A 193 -4.52 2.15 -14.64
CA VAL A 193 -5.40 2.24 -13.45
C VAL A 193 -5.41 3.68 -12.91
N PHE A 194 -4.26 4.37 -12.92
CA PHE A 194 -4.21 5.77 -12.52
C PHE A 194 -4.96 6.70 -13.49
N ASN A 195 -4.89 6.45 -14.80
CA ASN A 195 -5.68 7.18 -15.78
C ASN A 195 -7.19 6.97 -15.58
N GLU A 196 -7.64 5.74 -15.30
CA GLU A 196 -9.03 5.45 -14.95
C GLU A 196 -9.46 6.19 -13.67
N PHE A 197 -8.58 6.26 -12.66
CA PHE A 197 -8.86 7.05 -11.46
C PHE A 197 -8.99 8.55 -11.74
N LYS A 198 -8.22 9.09 -12.70
CA LYS A 198 -8.23 10.52 -13.04
C LYS A 198 -9.40 10.91 -13.94
N ASN A 199 -9.69 10.09 -14.95
CA ASN A 199 -10.52 10.48 -16.09
C ASN A 199 -11.94 9.89 -16.05
N SER A 200 -12.15 8.85 -15.25
CA SER A 200 -13.45 8.18 -15.17
C SER A 200 -14.26 8.69 -13.97
N GLU A 201 -15.56 8.38 -13.95
CA GLU A 201 -16.49 8.77 -12.89
C GLU A 201 -17.09 7.54 -12.18
N ASP A 202 -17.87 7.80 -11.12
CA ASP A 202 -18.66 6.81 -10.38
C ASP A 202 -17.90 5.54 -9.95
N VAL A 203 -18.40 4.38 -10.38
CA VAL A 203 -17.93 3.05 -9.99
C VAL A 203 -16.51 2.80 -10.49
N VAL A 204 -16.19 3.26 -11.70
CA VAL A 204 -14.87 3.06 -12.31
C VAL A 204 -13.81 3.83 -11.51
N ARG A 205 -14.07 5.11 -11.23
CA ARG A 205 -13.16 5.94 -10.42
C ARG A 205 -12.94 5.35 -9.02
N LYS A 206 -14.04 4.92 -8.38
CA LYS A 206 -13.99 4.31 -7.04
C LYS A 206 -13.18 3.01 -7.05
N ASN A 207 -13.44 2.13 -8.00
CA ASN A 207 -12.73 0.86 -8.12
C ASN A 207 -11.26 1.07 -8.48
N ALA A 208 -10.94 1.99 -9.40
CA ALA A 208 -9.56 2.36 -9.72
C ALA A 208 -8.82 2.89 -8.48
N SER A 209 -9.49 3.70 -7.64
CA SER A 209 -8.92 4.15 -6.37
C SER A 209 -8.58 2.96 -5.46
N PHE A 210 -9.54 2.06 -5.19
CA PHE A 210 -9.28 0.89 -4.35
C PHE A 210 -8.22 -0.04 -4.93
N PHE A 211 -8.15 -0.15 -6.25
CA PHE A 211 -7.14 -0.94 -6.94
C PHE A 211 -5.74 -0.35 -6.70
N LEU A 212 -5.57 0.97 -6.82
CA LEU A 212 -4.29 1.64 -6.51
C LEU A 212 -3.90 1.47 -5.04
N ASP A 213 -4.85 1.59 -4.10
CA ASP A 213 -4.57 1.39 -2.67
C ASP A 213 -4.15 -0.06 -2.38
N GLY A 214 -4.84 -1.03 -3.00
CA GLY A 214 -4.50 -2.44 -2.91
C GLY A 214 -3.12 -2.75 -3.51
N LEU A 215 -2.79 -2.18 -4.67
CA LEU A 215 -1.46 -2.34 -5.29
C LEU A 215 -0.34 -1.83 -4.37
N ALA A 216 -0.54 -0.67 -3.73
CA ALA A 216 0.40 -0.16 -2.75
C ALA A 216 0.55 -1.12 -1.57
N ALA A 217 -0.57 -1.60 -1.01
CA ALA A 217 -0.60 -2.49 0.16
C ALA A 217 0.02 -3.88 -0.06
N LEU A 218 0.22 -4.32 -1.31
CA LEU A 218 0.93 -5.56 -1.62
C LEU A 218 2.41 -5.50 -1.23
N ASP A 219 3.01 -4.31 -1.22
CA ASP A 219 4.41 -4.08 -0.87
C ASP A 219 5.41 -4.89 -1.72
N ILE A 220 5.19 -4.90 -3.04
CA ILE A 220 6.09 -5.50 -4.03
C ILE A 220 7.04 -4.40 -4.53
N GLU A 221 8.35 -4.65 -4.51
CA GLU A 221 9.40 -3.65 -4.80
C GLU A 221 9.24 -2.99 -6.18
N GLU A 222 8.96 -3.78 -7.22
CA GLU A 222 8.72 -3.27 -8.56
C GLU A 222 7.46 -2.41 -8.63
N LEU A 223 6.37 -2.80 -7.95
CA LEU A 223 5.16 -1.99 -7.88
C LEU A 223 5.38 -0.70 -7.11
N ASN A 224 6.07 -0.76 -5.97
CA ASN A 224 6.36 0.40 -5.13
C ASN A 224 7.10 1.48 -5.94
N SER A 225 8.14 1.08 -6.68
CA SER A 225 8.90 1.98 -7.56
C SER A 225 8.02 2.59 -8.66
N ASN A 226 7.14 1.79 -9.26
CA ASN A 226 6.21 2.26 -10.29
C ASN A 226 5.15 3.21 -9.72
N ILE A 227 4.59 2.93 -8.54
CA ILE A 227 3.57 3.77 -7.88
C ILE A 227 4.16 5.12 -7.53
N VAL A 228 5.36 5.17 -6.94
CA VAL A 228 6.01 6.44 -6.60
C VAL A 228 6.26 7.26 -7.85
N SER A 229 6.94 6.72 -8.86
CA SER A 229 7.40 7.51 -10.00
C SER A 229 6.30 7.85 -11.03
N ARG A 230 5.21 7.06 -11.08
CA ARG A 230 4.15 7.24 -12.09
C ARG A 230 2.85 7.79 -11.52
N VAL A 231 2.62 7.63 -10.23
CA VAL A 231 1.40 8.11 -9.56
C VAL A 231 1.74 9.25 -8.62
N ILE A 232 2.51 8.98 -7.55
CA ILE A 232 2.71 9.97 -6.48
C ILE A 232 3.46 11.19 -7.00
N GLU A 233 4.65 11.02 -7.58
CA GLU A 233 5.47 12.14 -8.05
C GLU A 233 4.77 13.04 -9.07
N LYS A 234 3.88 12.45 -9.89
CA LYS A 234 3.07 13.14 -10.91
C LYS A 234 1.78 13.78 -10.37
N SER A 235 1.45 13.55 -9.12
CA SER A 235 0.21 14.00 -8.48
C SER A 235 0.45 15.06 -7.41
N LEU A 236 1.68 15.22 -6.94
CA LEU A 236 2.02 16.10 -5.80
C LEU A 236 1.91 17.61 -6.11
N ASP A 237 1.69 18.00 -7.36
CA ASP A 237 1.40 19.38 -7.76
C ASP A 237 -0.06 19.61 -8.18
N ASP A 238 -0.93 18.61 -8.00
CA ASP A 238 -2.35 18.69 -8.30
C ASP A 238 -3.18 18.50 -7.03
N ASP A 239 -3.78 19.59 -6.54
CA ASP A 239 -4.55 19.59 -5.30
C ASP A 239 -5.71 18.59 -5.30
N SER A 240 -6.27 18.28 -6.47
CA SER A 240 -7.36 17.29 -6.59
C SER A 240 -6.90 15.86 -6.32
N LEU A 241 -5.59 15.59 -6.37
CA LEU A 241 -4.98 14.28 -6.18
C LEU A 241 -4.28 14.14 -4.81
N ASN A 242 -4.14 15.22 -4.03
CA ASN A 242 -3.50 15.21 -2.71
C ASN A 242 -4.04 14.10 -1.80
N SER A 243 -5.37 14.01 -1.66
CA SER A 243 -6.01 12.96 -0.85
C SER A 243 -5.63 11.56 -1.31
N LYS A 244 -5.45 11.35 -2.63
CA LYS A 244 -5.04 10.05 -3.15
C LYS A 244 -3.59 9.71 -2.83
N CYS A 245 -2.67 10.67 -2.96
CA CYS A 245 -1.28 10.50 -2.54
C CYS A 245 -1.19 10.08 -1.06
N LEU A 246 -1.96 10.73 -0.21
CA LEU A 246 -2.05 10.41 1.21
C LEU A 246 -2.58 9.00 1.46
N CYS A 247 -3.64 8.57 0.75
CA CYS A 247 -4.15 7.20 0.82
C CYS A 247 -3.10 6.15 0.41
N LEU A 248 -2.29 6.43 -0.61
CA LEU A 248 -1.24 5.51 -1.07
C LEU A 248 -0.14 5.34 -0.03
N ILE A 249 0.36 6.43 0.56
CA ILE A 249 1.35 6.37 1.65
C ILE A 249 0.77 5.69 2.88
N SER A 250 -0.50 5.94 3.20
CA SER A 250 -1.20 5.24 4.28
C SER A 250 -1.33 3.74 3.98
N SER A 251 -1.58 3.36 2.73
CA SER A 251 -1.70 1.96 2.32
C SER A 251 -0.37 1.21 2.41
N ASN A 252 0.74 1.89 2.04
CA ASN A 252 2.10 1.40 2.23
C ASN A 252 3.08 2.53 2.61
N PRO A 253 3.41 2.67 3.90
CA PRO A 253 4.32 3.72 4.36
C PRO A 253 5.74 3.63 3.80
N LYS A 254 6.18 2.45 3.33
CA LYS A 254 7.50 2.26 2.72
C LYS A 254 7.65 2.98 1.37
N LEU A 255 6.57 3.49 0.81
CA LEU A 255 6.62 4.37 -0.35
C LEU A 255 7.21 5.75 0.00
N LEU A 256 7.09 6.20 1.24
CA LEU A 256 7.49 7.55 1.64
C LEU A 256 9.00 7.80 1.55
N PRO A 257 9.90 6.88 1.98
CA PRO A 257 11.34 7.02 1.77
C PRO A 257 11.76 7.05 0.29
N LEU A 258 10.94 6.54 -0.63
CA LEU A 258 11.23 6.57 -2.07
C LEU A 258 10.97 7.96 -2.69
N ILE A 259 10.22 8.82 -2.01
CA ILE A 259 9.96 10.19 -2.44
C ILE A 259 11.14 11.06 -2.05
N THR A 260 11.83 11.64 -3.04
CA THR A 260 13.07 12.43 -2.81
C THR A 260 13.01 13.82 -3.45
N GLY A 261 13.96 14.69 -3.07
CA GLY A 261 14.15 16.01 -3.67
C GLY A 261 12.90 16.89 -3.60
N VAL A 262 12.53 17.50 -4.74
CA VAL A 262 11.39 18.42 -4.83
C VAL A 262 10.06 17.73 -4.49
N HIS A 263 9.89 16.46 -4.83
CA HIS A 263 8.68 15.71 -4.53
C HIS A 263 8.49 15.54 -3.03
N LYS A 264 9.58 15.32 -2.28
CA LYS A 264 9.53 15.23 -0.82
C LYS A 264 9.02 16.54 -0.22
N SER A 265 9.57 17.68 -0.65
CA SER A 265 9.12 19.00 -0.19
C SER A 265 7.64 19.27 -0.49
N ARG A 266 7.14 18.84 -1.66
CA ARG A 266 5.71 18.94 -2.00
C ARG A 266 4.84 18.07 -1.09
N TYR A 267 5.24 16.83 -0.85
CA TYR A 267 4.52 15.94 0.05
C TYR A 267 4.46 16.50 1.48
N ASP A 268 5.58 17.04 1.97
CA ASP A 268 5.65 17.62 3.31
C ASP A 268 4.73 18.87 3.42
N ALA A 269 4.65 19.69 2.36
CA ALA A 269 3.70 20.80 2.31
C ALA A 269 2.23 20.33 2.33
N ILE A 270 1.88 19.27 1.57
CA ILE A 270 0.55 18.68 1.61
C ILE A 270 0.21 18.19 3.03
N MET A 271 1.13 17.43 3.65
CA MET A 271 0.94 16.96 5.02
C MET A 271 0.70 18.12 6.00
N ASN A 272 1.48 19.19 5.90
CA ASN A 272 1.32 20.37 6.76
C ASN A 272 -0.05 21.05 6.54
N ASN A 273 -0.48 21.23 5.29
CA ASN A 273 -1.79 21.81 4.99
C ASN A 273 -2.93 20.98 5.59
N VAL A 274 -2.88 19.65 5.46
CA VAL A 274 -3.92 18.79 6.04
C VAL A 274 -3.91 18.88 7.57
N ILE A 275 -2.75 19.02 8.22
CA ILE A 275 -2.71 19.29 9.68
C ILE A 275 -3.34 20.65 10.00
N GLU A 276 -3.03 21.69 9.23
CA GLU A 276 -3.55 23.05 9.47
C GLU A 276 -5.08 23.07 9.40
N GLU A 277 -5.65 22.38 8.43
CA GLU A 277 -7.10 22.22 8.24
C GLU A 277 -7.77 21.29 9.27
N MET A 278 -7.00 20.49 10.04
CA MET A 278 -7.60 19.64 11.06
C MET A 278 -8.30 20.45 12.15
N HIS A 279 -9.54 20.06 12.43
CA HIS A 279 -10.33 20.59 13.52
C HIS A 279 -10.31 19.65 14.74
N PHE A 280 -10.43 20.26 15.92
CA PHE A 280 -10.52 19.54 17.17
C PHE A 280 -11.68 18.55 17.15
N GLY A 281 -11.38 17.27 17.40
CA GLY A 281 -12.41 16.23 17.53
C GLY A 281 -12.96 15.63 16.24
N GLN A 282 -12.47 16.05 15.07
CA GLN A 282 -12.89 15.47 13.79
C GLN A 282 -12.71 13.94 13.78
N VAL A 283 -13.80 13.20 13.54
CA VAL A 283 -13.82 11.74 13.42
C VAL A 283 -13.64 11.39 11.95
N SER A 284 -12.44 10.97 11.58
CA SER A 284 -12.21 10.35 10.28
C SER A 284 -11.31 9.13 10.45
N THR A 285 -11.78 8.02 9.89
CA THR A 285 -11.07 6.75 9.77
C THR A 285 -10.51 6.53 8.37
N GLY A 286 -10.68 7.52 7.48
CA GLY A 286 -10.20 7.45 6.10
C GLY A 286 -8.69 7.33 6.04
N LEU A 287 -8.19 6.60 5.03
CA LEU A 287 -6.75 6.39 4.84
C LEU A 287 -5.97 7.70 4.66
N SER A 288 -6.60 8.74 4.12
CA SER A 288 -6.01 10.07 3.97
C SER A 288 -6.01 10.92 5.24
N HIS A 289 -6.59 10.43 6.35
CA HIS A 289 -6.61 11.20 7.58
C HIS A 289 -5.23 11.22 8.25
N PRO A 290 -4.69 12.40 8.61
CA PRO A 290 -3.44 12.60 9.35
C PRO A 290 -3.10 11.57 10.42
N SER A 291 -4.05 11.30 11.32
CA SER A 291 -3.82 10.37 12.43
C SER A 291 -3.70 8.92 12.00
N VAL A 292 -4.38 8.54 10.92
CA VAL A 292 -4.28 7.19 10.35
C VAL A 292 -2.94 7.03 9.66
N ILE A 293 -2.53 8.03 8.88
CA ILE A 293 -1.26 8.04 8.14
C ILE A 293 -0.09 7.89 9.10
N ILE A 294 0.02 8.76 10.11
CA ILE A 294 1.16 8.70 11.04
C ILE A 294 1.21 7.39 11.80
N ARG A 295 0.07 6.92 12.32
CA ARG A 295 0.06 5.63 13.03
C ARG A 295 0.64 4.53 12.15
N ARG A 296 0.21 4.46 10.88
CA ARG A 296 0.74 3.46 9.94
C ARG A 296 2.21 3.68 9.61
N ILE A 297 2.65 4.93 9.44
CA ILE A 297 4.07 5.25 9.23
C ILE A 297 4.88 4.77 10.44
N ILE A 298 4.40 4.96 11.66
CA ILE A 298 5.10 4.51 12.87
C ILE A 298 5.11 3.00 12.98
N ASP A 299 3.98 2.34 12.71
CA ASP A 299 3.88 0.88 12.69
C ASP A 299 4.85 0.26 11.67
N SER A 300 5.14 0.97 10.57
CA SER A 300 5.97 0.46 9.47
C SER A 300 7.44 0.92 9.48
N LEU A 301 7.73 2.16 9.90
CA LEU A 301 9.06 2.80 9.84
C LEU A 301 9.62 3.15 11.22
N GLY A 302 8.81 3.06 12.27
CA GLY A 302 9.19 3.34 13.65
C GLY A 302 9.05 4.81 14.05
N ILE A 303 8.84 5.04 15.35
CA ILE A 303 8.64 6.39 15.91
C ILE A 303 9.89 7.27 15.76
N THR A 304 11.09 6.70 15.87
CA THR A 304 12.36 7.44 15.70
C THR A 304 12.46 8.05 14.31
N TRP A 305 12.13 7.28 13.27
CA TRP A 305 12.16 7.76 11.89
C TRP A 305 11.18 8.93 11.68
N VAL A 306 9.99 8.86 12.29
CA VAL A 306 8.99 9.93 12.21
C VAL A 306 9.44 11.17 12.97
N LYS A 307 10.05 11.02 14.15
CA LYS A 307 10.61 12.16 14.90
C LYS A 307 11.68 12.90 14.09
N GLU A 308 12.57 12.17 13.44
CA GLU A 308 13.63 12.76 12.62
C GLU A 308 13.08 13.41 11.35
N SER A 309 12.09 12.79 10.71
CA SER A 309 11.55 13.25 9.43
C SER A 309 10.45 14.31 9.56
N TYR A 310 9.70 14.30 10.67
CA TYR A 310 8.47 15.07 10.89
C TYR A 310 8.29 15.52 12.37
N PRO A 311 9.26 16.24 12.98
CA PRO A 311 9.20 16.56 14.40
C PRO A 311 7.98 17.41 14.80
N ASN A 312 7.70 18.46 14.04
CA ASN A 312 6.60 19.39 14.32
C ASN A 312 5.21 18.74 14.16
N TYR A 313 5.13 17.64 13.41
CA TYR A 313 3.89 16.96 13.11
C TYR A 313 3.32 16.27 14.36
N LEU A 314 4.17 15.53 15.06
CA LEU A 314 3.78 14.77 16.25
C LEU A 314 3.25 15.70 17.35
N GLU A 315 3.90 16.84 17.52
CA GLU A 315 3.43 17.88 18.43
C GLU A 315 2.08 18.45 17.99
N ALA A 316 1.92 18.82 16.71
CA ALA A 316 0.66 19.34 16.20
C ALA A 316 -0.51 18.35 16.35
N MET A 317 -0.27 17.05 16.19
CA MET A 317 -1.26 16.00 16.44
C MET A 317 -1.71 15.98 17.90
N VAL A 318 -0.77 16.03 18.84
CA VAL A 318 -1.07 16.07 20.27
C VAL A 318 -1.86 17.34 20.61
N GLN A 319 -1.51 18.47 20.00
CA GLN A 319 -2.20 19.74 20.23
C GLN A 319 -3.64 19.75 19.67
N LYS A 320 -3.87 19.17 18.48
CA LYS A 320 -5.17 19.23 17.79
C LYS A 320 -6.09 18.05 18.07
N LEU A 321 -5.54 16.87 18.37
CA LEU A 321 -6.28 15.62 18.56
C LEU A 321 -5.92 14.87 19.87
N PRO A 322 -5.84 15.54 21.03
CA PRO A 322 -5.36 14.92 22.28
C PRO A 322 -6.25 13.79 22.79
N LEU A 323 -7.54 13.79 22.44
CA LEU A 323 -8.53 12.78 22.88
C LEU A 323 -8.78 11.68 21.85
N ARG A 324 -7.87 11.47 20.89
CA ARG A 324 -7.94 10.34 19.95
C ARG A 324 -7.17 9.17 20.53
N LYS A 325 -7.80 8.00 20.63
CA LYS A 325 -7.14 6.76 21.09
C LYS A 325 -5.79 6.52 20.42
N GLY A 326 -5.71 6.62 19.08
CA GLY A 326 -4.45 6.44 18.35
C GLY A 326 -3.38 7.50 18.63
N VAL A 327 -3.75 8.71 19.07
CA VAL A 327 -2.79 9.76 19.49
C VAL A 327 -2.27 9.48 20.90
N ILE A 328 -3.13 8.97 21.77
CA ILE A 328 -2.76 8.55 23.12
C ILE A 328 -1.79 7.35 23.06
N GLU A 329 -2.14 6.32 22.28
CA GLU A 329 -1.29 5.14 22.03
C GLU A 329 0.05 5.54 21.40
N LEU A 330 0.05 6.52 20.51
CA LEU A 330 1.25 7.10 19.92
C LEU A 330 2.12 7.79 20.98
N ALA A 331 1.54 8.69 21.77
CA ALA A 331 2.27 9.42 22.79
C ALA A 331 2.87 8.50 23.86
N ALA A 332 2.28 7.32 24.11
CA ALA A 332 2.81 6.32 25.02
C ALA A 332 4.19 5.76 24.62
N GLN A 333 4.55 5.86 23.33
CA GLN A 333 5.83 5.34 22.81
C GLN A 333 7.00 6.32 23.01
N ASP A 334 6.74 7.54 23.51
CA ASP A 334 7.76 8.58 23.66
C ASP A 334 7.47 9.53 24.84
N ASP A 335 8.44 9.70 25.74
CA ASP A 335 8.22 10.45 26.99
C ASP A 335 7.97 11.95 26.79
N GLU A 336 8.56 12.58 25.77
CA GLU A 336 8.33 13.99 25.45
C GLU A 336 6.91 14.19 24.93
N LEU A 337 6.46 13.34 24.01
CA LEU A 337 5.09 13.37 23.49
C LEU A 337 4.05 13.05 24.56
N LYS A 338 4.33 12.08 25.43
CA LYS A 338 3.50 11.78 26.61
C LYS A 338 3.34 13.00 27.50
N SER A 339 4.45 13.69 27.79
CA SER A 339 4.44 14.90 28.61
C SER A 339 3.66 16.04 27.95
N ALA A 340 3.85 16.24 26.64
CA ALA A 340 3.09 17.22 25.86
C ALA A 340 1.58 16.90 25.85
N LEU A 341 1.22 15.62 25.73
CA LEU A 341 -0.16 15.16 25.76
C LEU A 341 -0.82 15.42 27.12
N VAL A 342 -0.16 15.04 28.21
CA VAL A 342 -0.66 15.28 29.57
C VAL A 342 -0.87 16.78 29.79
N ASN A 343 0.10 17.61 29.39
CA ASN A 343 -0.01 19.06 29.50
C ASN A 343 -1.23 19.59 28.75
N LYS A 344 -1.43 19.16 27.50
CA LYS A 344 -2.56 19.62 26.68
C LYS A 344 -3.90 19.13 27.22
N VAL A 345 -4.00 17.87 27.63
CA VAL A 345 -5.22 17.31 28.23
C VAL A 345 -5.59 18.08 29.50
N CYS A 346 -4.61 18.37 30.37
CA CYS A 346 -4.83 19.15 31.59
C CYS A 346 -5.23 20.61 31.30
N GLU A 347 -4.65 21.23 30.27
CA GLU A 347 -5.00 22.58 29.81
C GLU A 347 -6.47 22.64 29.37
N ILE A 348 -6.92 21.66 28.59
CA ILE A 348 -8.30 21.59 28.08
C ILE A 348 -9.27 21.30 29.23
N ALA A 349 -8.95 20.32 30.08
CA ALA A 349 -9.79 19.91 31.20
C ALA A 349 -9.99 21.04 32.23
N GLY A 350 -8.96 21.88 32.42
CA GLY A 350 -8.99 23.04 33.31
C GLY A 350 -9.29 24.36 32.60
N SER A 351 -9.82 24.34 31.37
CA SER A 351 -10.05 25.55 30.59
C SER A 351 -11.10 26.47 31.24
N TYR A 352 -10.86 27.78 31.17
CA TYR A 352 -11.85 28.80 31.57
C TYR A 352 -12.99 28.96 30.56
N SER A 353 -12.86 28.38 29.37
CA SER A 353 -13.96 28.30 28.40
C SER A 353 -14.87 27.12 28.77
N PHE A 354 -16.11 27.43 29.16
CA PHE A 354 -17.11 26.42 29.54
C PHE A 354 -17.30 25.38 28.44
N ASP A 355 -17.45 25.79 27.19
CA ASP A 355 -17.62 24.86 26.06
C ASP A 355 -16.42 23.90 25.93
N THR A 356 -15.20 24.40 26.11
CA THR A 356 -13.98 23.59 26.00
C THR A 356 -13.90 22.54 27.12
N ALA A 357 -14.09 22.96 28.36
CA ALA A 357 -14.06 22.07 29.52
C ALA A 357 -15.21 21.04 29.48
N ASN A 358 -16.42 21.47 29.09
CA ASN A 358 -17.57 20.58 29.00
C ASN A 358 -17.42 19.54 27.88
N ASN A 359 -16.95 19.95 26.71
CA ASN A 359 -16.68 19.05 25.59
C ASN A 359 -15.57 18.02 25.93
N PHE A 360 -14.57 18.43 26.72
CA PHE A 360 -13.59 17.49 27.24
C PHE A 360 -14.25 16.37 28.06
N ILE A 361 -15.11 16.71 29.02
CA ILE A 361 -15.80 15.72 29.86
C ILE A 361 -16.63 14.75 29.01
N ASP A 362 -17.39 15.28 28.04
CA ASP A 362 -18.25 14.46 27.17
C ASP A 362 -17.43 13.45 26.33
N ARG A 363 -16.17 13.76 26.00
CA ARG A 363 -15.31 12.94 25.13
C ARG A 363 -14.27 12.10 25.86
N PHE A 364 -13.88 12.48 27.07
CA PHE A 364 -12.83 11.78 27.81
C PHE A 364 -13.26 10.37 28.20
N ASN A 365 -14.56 10.14 28.42
CA ASN A 365 -15.11 8.82 28.74
C ASN A 365 -14.72 7.74 27.72
N ASP A 366 -14.69 8.09 26.42
CA ASP A 366 -14.34 7.15 25.34
C ASP A 366 -12.87 6.72 25.36
N VAL A 367 -12.01 7.46 26.05
CA VAL A 367 -10.55 7.28 26.06
C VAL A 367 -9.95 7.11 27.45
N GLU A 368 -10.77 7.09 28.50
CA GLU A 368 -10.32 7.04 29.91
C GLU A 368 -9.35 5.88 30.15
N GLU A 369 -9.72 4.67 29.73
CA GLU A 369 -8.90 3.47 29.90
C GLU A 369 -7.54 3.62 29.22
N THR A 370 -7.54 4.10 27.97
CA THR A 370 -6.29 4.24 27.21
C THR A 370 -5.40 5.33 27.79
N PHE A 371 -5.98 6.46 28.22
CA PHE A 371 -5.24 7.56 28.82
C PHE A 371 -4.66 7.18 30.19
N THR A 372 -5.49 6.67 31.10
CA THR A 372 -5.07 6.31 32.46
C THR A 372 -4.07 5.15 32.51
N GLY A 373 -4.06 4.30 31.48
CA GLY A 373 -3.09 3.22 31.31
C GLY A 373 -1.67 3.71 30.99
N ILE A 374 -1.50 4.89 30.39
CA ILE A 374 -0.19 5.38 29.92
C ILE A 374 0.43 6.45 30.83
N VAL A 375 -0.39 7.14 31.63
CA VAL A 375 0.06 8.25 32.49
C VAL A 375 0.31 7.78 33.92
N THR A 376 1.05 8.59 34.70
CA THR A 376 1.35 8.28 36.10
C THR A 376 0.18 8.62 37.03
N GLY A 377 0.21 8.11 38.26
CA GLY A 377 -0.76 8.50 39.29
C GLY A 377 -0.76 9.99 39.60
N GLY A 378 0.41 10.64 39.53
CA GLY A 378 0.55 12.09 39.70
C GLY A 378 -0.08 12.89 38.56
N ASP A 379 0.03 12.41 37.32
CA ASP A 379 -0.65 13.01 36.16
C ASP A 379 -2.17 12.90 36.29
N CYS A 380 -2.67 11.75 36.76
CA CYS A 380 -4.08 11.55 37.07
C CYS A 380 -4.56 12.52 38.17
N LEU A 381 -3.76 12.73 39.22
CA LEU A 381 -4.06 13.67 40.30
C LEU A 381 -4.15 15.11 39.75
N ARG A 382 -3.20 15.50 38.91
CA ARG A 382 -3.19 16.80 38.23
C ARG A 382 -4.43 16.98 37.34
N LEU A 383 -4.86 15.96 36.62
CA LEU A 383 -6.07 16.01 35.79
C LEU A 383 -7.34 16.19 36.63
N VAL A 384 -7.49 15.41 37.70
CA VAL A 384 -8.61 15.56 38.66
C VAL A 384 -8.66 16.98 39.21
N HIS A 385 -7.51 17.51 39.64
CA HIS A 385 -7.40 18.89 40.10
C HIS A 385 -7.86 19.91 39.04
N LYS A 386 -7.44 19.76 37.78
CA LYS A 386 -7.86 20.66 36.69
C LYS A 386 -9.36 20.60 36.40
N ILE A 387 -9.97 19.41 36.48
CA ILE A 387 -11.43 19.27 36.37
C ILE A 387 -12.13 19.97 37.53
N THR A 388 -11.60 19.88 38.77
CA THR A 388 -12.16 20.61 39.92
C THR A 388 -12.02 22.13 39.81
N ASP A 389 -10.94 22.62 39.20
CA ASP A 389 -10.77 24.05 38.90
C ASP A 389 -11.85 24.51 37.91
N ALA A 390 -12.05 23.77 36.81
CA ALA A 390 -13.08 24.10 35.81
C ALA A 390 -14.50 24.07 36.41
N ALA A 391 -14.79 23.10 37.29
CA ALA A 391 -16.05 23.05 38.03
C ALA A 391 -16.23 24.28 38.93
N SER A 392 -15.18 24.71 39.64
CA SER A 392 -15.22 25.90 40.49
C SER A 392 -15.42 27.19 39.69
N ASN A 393 -15.07 27.17 38.40
CA ASN A 393 -15.27 28.29 37.47
C ASN A 393 -16.66 28.30 36.80
N GLY A 394 -17.50 27.28 36.99
CA GLY A 394 -18.86 27.25 36.43
C GLY A 394 -19.07 26.32 35.23
N ALA A 395 -18.11 25.45 34.89
CA ALA A 395 -18.29 24.48 33.81
C ALA A 395 -19.24 23.34 34.26
N TRP A 396 -20.49 23.37 33.81
CA TRP A 396 -21.57 22.50 34.34
C TRP A 396 -21.29 20.99 34.22
N ARG A 397 -20.63 20.50 33.15
CA ARG A 397 -20.27 19.07 33.05
C ARG A 397 -19.20 18.69 34.07
N SER A 398 -18.23 19.57 34.28
CA SER A 398 -17.22 19.38 35.31
C SER A 398 -17.84 19.41 36.70
N GLU A 399 -18.82 20.28 36.96
CA GLU A 399 -19.60 20.28 38.20
C GLU A 399 -20.35 18.96 38.42
N GLU A 400 -21.01 18.41 37.40
CA GLU A 400 -21.69 17.10 37.47
C GLU A 400 -20.71 15.97 37.85
N VAL A 401 -19.53 15.95 37.23
CA VAL A 401 -18.47 14.96 37.52
C VAL A 401 -17.93 15.13 38.94
N VAL A 402 -17.72 16.37 39.39
CA VAL A 402 -17.23 16.65 40.74
C VAL A 402 -18.29 16.34 41.81
N ALA A 403 -19.56 16.67 41.57
CA ALA A 403 -20.68 16.39 42.47
C ALA A 403 -20.92 14.88 42.63
N SER A 404 -20.75 14.11 41.54
CA SER A 404 -20.77 12.64 41.56
C SER A 404 -19.45 12.02 42.08
N LYS A 405 -18.49 12.84 42.53
CA LYS A 405 -17.18 12.41 43.03
C LYS A 405 -16.44 11.49 42.05
N PHE A 406 -16.41 11.89 40.78
CA PHE A 406 -15.76 11.18 39.67
C PHE A 406 -16.29 9.76 39.44
N GLU A 407 -17.60 9.52 39.69
CA GLU A 407 -18.21 8.21 39.42
C GLU A 407 -18.18 7.85 37.93
N THR A 408 -18.35 8.82 37.04
CA THR A 408 -18.24 8.65 35.58
C THR A 408 -16.82 8.25 35.14
N PHE A 409 -15.78 8.64 35.88
CA PHE A 409 -14.38 8.34 35.57
C PHE A 409 -13.77 7.44 36.65
N ALA A 410 -14.28 6.21 36.72
CA ALA A 410 -13.93 5.26 37.78
C ALA A 410 -12.46 4.83 37.75
N LEU A 411 -11.86 4.68 36.56
CA LEU A 411 -10.46 4.29 36.40
C LEU A 411 -9.55 5.43 36.85
N LEU A 412 -9.84 6.65 36.41
CA LEU A 412 -9.13 7.86 36.85
C LEU A 412 -9.19 8.00 38.37
N ARG A 413 -10.38 7.86 38.96
CA ARG A 413 -10.58 7.92 40.41
C ARG A 413 -9.74 6.87 41.14
N SER A 414 -9.76 5.62 40.69
CA SER A 414 -9.00 4.53 41.32
C SER A 414 -7.50 4.80 41.31
N ARG A 415 -6.97 5.26 40.18
CA ARG A 415 -5.53 5.56 40.00
C ARG A 415 -5.08 6.71 40.90
N VAL A 416 -5.92 7.73 41.08
CA VAL A 416 -5.64 8.82 42.02
C VAL A 416 -5.67 8.33 43.46
N LEU A 417 -6.66 7.52 43.85
CA LEU A 417 -6.73 6.98 45.22
C LEU A 417 -5.50 6.15 45.58
N SER A 418 -5.07 5.25 44.70
CA SER A 418 -3.84 4.47 44.89
C SER A 418 -2.60 5.37 44.97
N HIS A 419 -2.49 6.38 44.11
CA HIS A 419 -1.35 7.31 44.16
C HIS A 419 -1.28 8.10 45.46
N LEU A 420 -2.42 8.56 45.98
CA LEU A 420 -2.51 9.26 47.27
C LEU A 420 -2.11 8.38 48.46
N GLU A 421 -2.19 7.05 48.32
CA GLU A 421 -1.79 6.07 49.34
C GLU A 421 -0.33 5.69 49.21
N ASP A 422 0.14 5.47 47.99
CA ASP A 422 1.50 5.05 47.70
C ASP A 422 2.51 6.21 47.83
N HIS A 423 2.10 7.46 47.54
CA HIS A 423 2.97 8.65 47.50
C HIS A 423 2.33 9.85 48.25
N PRO A 424 2.09 9.75 49.57
CA PRO A 424 1.34 10.75 50.33
C PRO A 424 2.09 12.09 50.48
N GLU A 425 3.42 12.07 50.61
CA GLU A 425 4.21 13.30 50.80
C GLU A 425 4.20 14.16 49.53
N ASP A 426 4.55 13.59 48.38
CA ASP A 426 4.55 14.26 47.06
C ASP A 426 3.16 14.78 46.68
N SER A 427 2.13 13.97 46.93
CA SER A 427 0.74 14.34 46.67
C SER A 427 0.29 15.53 47.54
N LEU A 428 0.67 15.55 48.82
CA LEU A 428 0.32 16.63 49.73
C LEU A 428 1.06 17.92 49.37
N GLU A 429 2.32 17.84 48.98
CA GLU A 429 3.10 18.98 48.51
C GLU A 429 2.45 19.61 47.27
N TYR A 430 2.10 18.80 46.26
CA TYR A 430 1.41 19.26 45.07
C TYR A 430 0.06 19.93 45.39
N LEU A 431 -0.76 19.31 46.24
CA LEU A 431 -2.08 19.83 46.59
C LEU A 431 -1.99 21.16 47.38
N LYS A 432 -0.98 21.31 48.24
CA LYS A 432 -0.75 22.56 48.98
C LYS A 432 -0.37 23.70 48.05
N ASP A 433 0.58 23.44 47.15
CA ASP A 433 1.07 24.42 46.17
C ASP A 433 -0.05 24.88 45.21
N LYS A 434 -0.91 23.95 44.75
CA LYS A 434 -1.90 24.24 43.72
C LYS A 434 -3.30 24.62 44.21
N ILE A 435 -3.72 24.15 45.39
CA ILE A 435 -5.08 24.40 45.91
C ILE A 435 -5.05 25.36 47.09
N ASN A 436 -4.41 24.97 48.20
CA ASN A 436 -4.12 25.84 49.35
C ASN A 436 -3.28 25.10 50.40
N ASP A 437 -2.49 25.85 51.19
CA ASP A 437 -1.65 25.33 52.27
C ASP A 437 -2.39 24.54 53.37
N SER A 438 -3.71 24.76 53.51
CA SER A 438 -4.54 24.14 54.55
C SER A 438 -5.16 22.80 54.16
N ILE A 439 -4.90 22.32 52.94
CA ILE A 439 -5.50 21.09 52.44
C ILE A 439 -4.79 19.87 53.02
N THR A 440 -5.56 18.83 53.30
CA THR A 440 -5.06 17.50 53.70
C THR A 440 -5.57 16.47 52.70
N ILE A 441 -4.84 15.36 52.54
CA ILE A 441 -5.24 14.25 51.67
C ILE A 441 -6.66 13.76 52.02
N ASN A 442 -6.96 13.61 53.32
CA ASN A 442 -8.29 13.19 53.78
C ASN A 442 -9.39 14.18 53.41
N ARG A 443 -9.12 15.49 53.50
CA ARG A 443 -10.07 16.54 53.11
C ARG A 443 -10.29 16.59 51.61
N PHE A 444 -9.23 16.36 50.82
CA PHE A 444 -9.31 16.24 49.37
C PHE A 444 -10.13 15.00 48.96
N LYS A 445 -9.79 13.82 49.50
CA LYS A 445 -10.55 12.58 49.31
C LYS A 445 -12.03 12.80 49.66
N SER A 446 -12.35 13.27 50.87
CA SER A 446 -13.75 13.43 51.30
C SER A 446 -14.57 14.38 50.42
N ARG A 447 -13.93 15.43 49.89
CA ARG A 447 -14.59 16.49 49.13
C ARG A 447 -14.78 16.12 47.66
N TYR A 448 -13.83 15.43 47.05
CA TYR A 448 -13.79 15.25 45.59
C TYR A 448 -13.80 13.79 45.13
N LEU A 449 -13.47 12.81 45.97
CA LEU A 449 -13.36 11.41 45.57
C LEU A 449 -14.26 10.51 46.44
N LYS A 450 -15.02 9.61 45.83
CA LYS A 450 -15.79 8.60 46.56
C LYS A 450 -14.83 7.51 47.04
N THR A 451 -14.64 7.36 48.34
CA THR A 451 -13.93 6.21 48.94
C THR A 451 -14.91 5.05 49.14
N GLU A 452 -14.46 3.81 48.96
CA GLU A 452 -15.30 2.60 49.08
C GLU A 452 -15.94 2.40 50.47
N GLU A 453 -15.58 3.22 51.47
CA GLU A 453 -16.10 3.18 52.84
C GLU A 453 -17.20 4.22 53.16
N GLN A 454 -18.00 4.67 52.20
CA GLN A 454 -19.23 5.42 52.52
C GLN A 454 -20.47 4.65 52.06
N PRO A 455 -21.18 3.94 52.97
CA PRO A 455 -22.49 3.37 52.65
C PRO A 455 -23.49 4.49 52.35
N ALA A 456 -24.45 4.15 51.49
CA ALA A 456 -25.45 5.01 50.88
C ALA A 456 -26.26 5.87 51.86
#